data_AF-N9WJW8-F1
#
_entry.id   AF-N9WJW8-F1
#
_cell.length_a   1.000
_cell.length_b   1.000
_cell.length_c   1.000
_cell.angle_alpha   90.00
_cell.angle_beta   90.00
_cell.angle_gamma   90.00
#
_symmetry.space_group_name_H-M   'P 1'
#
loop_
_entity.id
_entity.type
_entity.pdbx_description
1 polymer ?
#
loop_
_entity_poly.entity_id
_entity_poly.type
_entity_poly.pdbx_seq_one_letter_code
_entity_poly.pdbx_strand_id
1 'polypeptide(L)'
;MEIFLNEGIEVKLLNFEVGKNANIINRSKELFKYLISIPKSIKYIRKFNSDIIHVHWTVTQYIAKIYKLIYKKPFITILHKKNTKRSILHQKPDEIISISQIRC
;
A
#
# COMPACT_ATOMS: atom_id res chain seq x y z
N MET A 1 2.32 3.06 -16.54
CA MET A 1 3.26 1.98 -16.21
C MET A 1 4.48 2.07 -17.10
N GLU A 2 4.27 2.25 -18.42
CA GLU A 2 5.33 2.58 -19.39
C GLU A 2 6.23 3.73 -18.95
N ILE A 3 5.64 4.81 -18.38
CA ILE A 3 6.40 5.93 -17.82
C ILE A 3 7.46 5.48 -16.80
N PHE A 4 7.12 4.58 -15.86
CA PHE A 4 8.09 4.13 -14.85
C PHE A 4 9.17 3.22 -15.42
N LEU A 5 8.82 2.37 -16.39
CA LEU A 5 9.78 1.48 -17.05
C LEU A 5 10.77 2.27 -17.92
N ASN A 6 10.29 3.31 -18.60
CA ASN A 6 11.12 4.20 -19.43
C ASN A 6 12.12 5.02 -18.60
N GLU A 7 11.78 5.31 -17.34
CA GLU A 7 12.65 5.99 -16.37
C GLU A 7 13.61 5.02 -15.63
N GLY A 8 13.67 3.75 -16.04
CA GLY A 8 14.55 2.75 -15.42
C GLY A 8 14.14 2.30 -14.01
N ILE A 9 12.89 2.58 -13.60
CA ILE A 9 12.38 2.20 -12.28
C ILE A 9 11.93 0.74 -12.33
N GLU A 10 12.46 -0.09 -11.43
CA GLU A 10 12.01 -1.48 -11.33
C GLU A 10 10.56 -1.53 -10.78
N VAL A 11 9.64 -2.04 -11.61
CA VAL A 11 8.23 -2.19 -11.25
C VAL A 11 7.88 -3.66 -11.07
N LYS A 12 7.21 -3.99 -9.96
CA LYS A 12 6.55 -5.29 -9.76
C LYS A 12 5.06 -5.09 -9.57
N LEU A 13 4.27 -5.72 -10.44
CA LEU A 13 2.83 -5.71 -10.33
C LEU A 13 2.35 -6.73 -9.30
N LEU A 14 1.44 -6.28 -8.45
CA LEU A 14 0.75 -7.10 -7.48
C LEU A 14 -0.73 -7.07 -7.83
N ASN A 15 -1.28 -8.23 -8.14
CA ASN A 15 -2.68 -8.36 -8.54
C ASN A 15 -3.59 -8.31 -7.30
N PHE A 16 -3.81 -7.10 -6.78
CA PHE A 16 -4.88 -6.82 -5.83
C PHE A 16 -6.17 -6.62 -6.61
N GLU A 17 -6.94 -7.70 -6.76
CA GLU A 17 -8.25 -7.60 -7.37
C GLU A 17 -9.26 -7.00 -6.37
N VAL A 18 -9.85 -5.88 -6.76
CA VAL A 18 -11.06 -5.35 -6.11
C VAL A 18 -12.21 -5.66 -7.05
N GLY A 19 -13.02 -6.67 -6.71
CA GLY A 19 -14.16 -7.05 -7.52
C GLY A 19 -15.19 -5.94 -7.56
N LYS A 20 -15.80 -5.75 -8.74
CA LYS A 20 -16.81 -4.71 -8.98
C LYS A 20 -18.19 -5.09 -8.38
N ASN A 21 -18.42 -6.37 -8.08
CA ASN A 21 -19.72 -6.90 -7.66
C ASN A 21 -19.71 -7.36 -6.20
N ALA A 22 -20.47 -6.67 -5.35
CA ALA A 22 -20.52 -6.85 -3.90
C ALA A 22 -21.30 -8.10 -3.42
N ASN A 23 -21.17 -9.23 -4.09
CA ASN A 23 -21.77 -10.49 -3.63
C ASN A 23 -20.87 -11.16 -2.57
N ILE A 24 -21.46 -11.78 -1.55
CA ILE A 24 -20.72 -12.38 -0.42
C ILE A 24 -19.65 -13.39 -0.88
N ILE A 25 -19.95 -14.18 -1.91
CA ILE A 25 -19.03 -15.18 -2.50
C ILE A 25 -17.83 -14.48 -3.14
N ASN A 26 -18.05 -13.36 -3.84
CA ASN A 26 -16.99 -12.58 -4.45
C ASN A 26 -16.14 -11.89 -3.38
N ARG A 27 -16.76 -11.39 -2.30
CA ARG A 27 -16.04 -10.83 -1.14
C ARG A 27 -15.14 -11.86 -0.47
N SER A 28 -15.60 -13.10 -0.31
CA SER A 28 -14.76 -14.18 0.21
C SER A 28 -13.59 -14.50 -0.72
N LYS A 29 -13.85 -14.58 -2.05
CA LYS A 29 -12.78 -14.77 -3.04
C LYS A 29 -11.75 -13.63 -3.02
N GLU A 30 -12.21 -12.38 -2.90
CA GLU A 30 -11.34 -11.23 -2.70
C GLU A 30 -10.47 -11.42 -1.45
N LEU A 31 -11.07 -11.74 -0.31
CA LEU A 31 -10.34 -11.95 0.94
C LEU A 31 -9.23 -13.00 0.80
N PHE A 32 -9.51 -14.13 0.14
CA PHE A 32 -8.48 -15.15 -0.15
C PHE A 32 -7.36 -14.60 -1.05
N LYS A 33 -7.68 -13.80 -2.07
CA LYS A 33 -6.66 -13.14 -2.90
C LYS A 33 -5.82 -12.16 -2.09
N TYR A 34 -6.41 -11.42 -1.15
CA TYR A 34 -5.68 -10.56 -0.23
C TYR A 34 -4.75 -11.38 0.67
N LEU A 35 -5.23 -12.48 1.26
CA LEU A 35 -4.43 -13.38 2.10
C LEU A 35 -3.19 -13.92 1.38
N ILE A 36 -3.27 -14.17 0.07
CA ILE A 36 -2.13 -14.63 -0.74
C ILE A 36 -1.25 -13.45 -1.19
N SER A 37 -1.85 -12.31 -1.53
CA SER A 37 -1.13 -11.16 -2.09
C SER A 37 -0.31 -10.42 -1.03
N ILE A 38 -0.76 -10.39 0.23
CA ILE A 38 -0.03 -9.71 1.31
C ILE A 38 1.35 -10.34 1.56
N PRO A 39 1.50 -11.67 1.80
CA PRO A 39 2.81 -12.30 1.95
C PRO A 39 3.70 -12.11 0.72
N LYS A 40 3.13 -12.21 -0.49
CA LYS A 40 3.87 -11.94 -1.74
C LYS A 40 4.42 -10.52 -1.76
N SER A 41 3.60 -9.54 -1.42
CA SER A 41 3.99 -8.12 -1.36
C SER A 41 5.13 -7.90 -0.37
N ILE A 42 5.02 -8.47 0.84
CA ILE A 42 6.07 -8.41 1.86
C ILE A 42 7.38 -9.03 1.37
N LYS A 43 7.31 -10.19 0.69
CA LYS A 43 8.48 -10.85 0.10
C LYS A 43 9.16 -9.96 -0.96
N TYR A 44 8.38 -9.29 -1.80
CA TYR A 44 8.94 -8.37 -2.80
C TYR A 44 9.56 -7.14 -2.16
N ILE A 45 8.90 -6.49 -1.20
CA ILE A 45 9.47 -5.36 -0.46
C ILE A 45 10.82 -5.78 0.18
N ARG A 46 10.89 -6.99 0.74
CA ARG A 46 12.15 -7.53 1.27
C ARG A 46 13.21 -7.73 0.20
N LYS A 47 12.83 -8.20 -1.00
CA LYS A 47 13.77 -8.37 -2.11
C LYS A 47 14.39 -7.04 -2.56
N PHE A 48 13.61 -5.97 -2.57
CA PHE A 48 14.10 -4.62 -2.84
C PHE A 48 15.01 -4.05 -1.75
N ASN A 49 14.95 -4.62 -0.54
CA ASN A 49 15.77 -4.24 0.62
C ASN A 49 15.76 -2.72 0.90
N SER A 50 14.59 -2.09 0.78
CA SER A 50 14.47 -0.65 0.98
C SER A 50 14.63 -0.25 2.45
N ASP A 51 15.25 0.90 2.70
CA ASP A 51 15.38 1.45 4.05
C ASP A 51 14.12 2.16 4.54
N ILE A 52 13.37 2.76 3.62
CA ILE A 52 12.11 3.44 3.90
C ILE A 52 11.08 2.97 2.88
N ILE A 53 9.87 2.69 3.36
CA ILE A 53 8.74 2.37 2.48
C ILE A 53 7.92 3.63 2.26
N HIS A 54 7.76 4.03 1.00
CA HIS A 54 6.88 5.13 0.65
C HIS A 54 5.54 4.59 0.13
N VAL A 55 4.45 4.97 0.80
CA VAL A 55 3.09 4.55 0.47
C VAL A 55 2.31 5.72 -0.12
N HIS A 56 1.84 5.56 -1.36
CA HIS A 56 1.12 6.62 -2.05
C HIS A 56 -0.39 6.67 -1.72
N TRP A 57 -1.00 5.53 -1.37
CA TRP A 57 -2.44 5.43 -1.10
C TRP A 57 -2.71 4.85 0.29
N THR A 58 -3.65 5.44 1.02
CA THR A 58 -3.99 5.01 2.39
C THR A 58 -4.41 3.54 2.49
N VAL A 59 -5.09 3.03 1.46
CA VAL A 59 -5.57 1.64 1.42
C VAL A 59 -4.44 0.60 1.45
N THR A 60 -3.22 0.95 1.05
CA THR A 60 -2.07 0.02 1.05
C THR A 60 -1.14 0.19 2.25
N GLN A 61 -1.41 1.15 3.15
CA GLN A 61 -0.59 1.40 4.33
C GLN A 61 -0.48 0.20 5.26
N TYR A 62 -1.52 -0.63 5.34
CA TYR A 62 -1.48 -1.82 6.19
C TYR A 62 -0.36 -2.79 5.80
N ILE A 63 0.00 -2.90 4.51
CA ILE A 63 1.12 -3.73 4.05
C ILE A 63 2.44 -3.18 4.60
N ALA A 64 2.65 -1.87 4.48
CA ALA A 64 3.84 -1.20 5.01
C ALA A 64 3.92 -1.30 6.54
N LYS A 65 2.78 -1.21 7.23
CA LYS A 65 2.69 -1.41 8.68
C LYS A 65 3.08 -2.83 9.09
N ILE A 66 2.57 -3.86 8.40
CA ILE A 66 2.95 -5.24 8.67
C ILE A 66 4.45 -5.41 8.45
N TYR A 67 4.98 -4.90 7.33
CA TYR A 67 6.41 -4.97 7.05
C TYR A 67 7.24 -4.29 8.15
N LYS A 68 6.84 -3.09 8.59
CA LYS A 68 7.47 -2.38 9.70
C LYS A 68 7.46 -3.20 11.00
N LEU A 69 6.36 -3.85 11.34
CA LEU A 69 6.28 -4.66 12.56
C LEU A 69 7.28 -5.82 12.53
N ILE A 70 7.50 -6.42 11.36
CA ILE A 70 8.41 -7.56 11.19
C ILE A 70 9.88 -7.11 11.12
N TYR A 71 10.17 -6.03 10.37
CA TYR A 71 11.53 -5.65 9.98
C TYR A 71 12.01 -4.33 10.58
N LYS A 72 11.18 -3.64 11.37
CA LYS A 72 11.45 -2.33 12.00
C LYS A 72 11.85 -1.22 11.02
N LYS A 73 11.53 -1.36 9.72
CA LYS A 73 11.75 -0.33 8.71
C LYS A 73 10.61 0.71 8.75
N PRO A 74 10.92 2.02 8.78
CA PRO A 74 9.89 3.06 8.80
C PRO A 74 9.13 3.14 7.48
N PHE A 75 7.93 3.72 7.53
CA PHE A 75 7.19 4.03 6.31
C PHE A 75 6.56 5.42 6.36
N ILE A 76 6.52 6.05 5.20
CA ILE A 76 5.97 7.39 4.99
C ILE A 76 4.77 7.33 4.06
N THR A 77 3.90 8.32 4.12
CA THR A 77 2.74 8.43 3.22
C THR A 77 2.62 9.83 2.63
N ILE A 78 2.18 9.91 1.37
CA ILE A 78 1.68 11.18 0.82
C ILE A 78 0.17 11.32 1.04
N LEU A 79 -0.26 12.48 1.55
CA LEU A 79 -1.66 12.88 1.59
C LEU A 79 -1.99 13.77 0.40
N HIS A 80 -2.77 13.24 -0.53
CA HIS A 80 -3.26 13.97 -1.70
C HIS A 80 -4.59 14.67 -1.50
N LYS A 81 -5.40 14.22 -0.52
CA LYS A 81 -6.77 14.71 -0.32
C LYS A 81 -7.02 15.00 1.15
N LYS A 82 -7.50 16.22 1.41
CA LYS A 82 -8.08 16.63 2.68
C LYS A 82 -9.28 15.75 3.02
N ASN A 83 -9.45 15.40 4.30
CA ASN A 83 -10.58 14.58 4.78
C ASN A 83 -10.69 13.19 4.15
N THR A 84 -9.58 12.53 3.83
CA THR A 84 -9.62 11.12 3.40
C THR A 84 -10.29 10.28 4.51
N LYS A 85 -11.47 9.73 4.22
CA LYS A 85 -12.23 8.89 5.16
C LYS A 85 -11.33 7.78 5.68
N ARG A 86 -11.19 7.70 7.01
CA ARG A 86 -10.40 6.65 7.65
C ARG A 86 -11.18 5.33 7.52
N SER A 87 -10.56 4.34 6.87
CA SER A 87 -11.03 2.96 6.91
C SER A 87 -10.26 2.20 7.99
N ILE A 88 -10.72 0.99 8.32
CA ILE A 88 -10.02 0.11 9.27
C ILE A 88 -8.61 -0.31 8.78
N LEU A 89 -8.35 -0.19 7.48
CA LEU A 89 -7.05 -0.49 6.86
C LEU A 89 -6.08 0.69 6.93
N HIS A 90 -6.54 1.87 7.33
CA HIS A 90 -5.68 3.04 7.51
C HIS A 90 -4.70 2.74 8.65
N GLN A 91 -3.40 2.90 8.39
CA GLN A 91 -2.37 2.79 9.41
C GLN A 91 -1.59 4.10 9.54
N LYS A 92 -1.36 4.54 10.77
CA LYS A 92 -0.57 5.75 11.03
C LYS A 92 0.87 5.55 10.52
N PRO A 93 1.34 6.36 9.56
CA PRO A 93 2.73 6.33 9.09
C PRO A 93 3.68 6.95 10.13
N ASP A 94 4.98 6.75 9.92
CA ASP A 94 6.02 7.44 10.69
C ASP A 94 6.03 8.93 10.36
N GLU A 95 5.97 9.24 9.06
CA GLU A 95 5.94 10.61 8.56
C GLU A 95 4.92 10.78 7.44
N ILE A 96 4.47 12.03 7.25
CA ILE A 96 3.48 12.40 6.24
C ILE A 96 4.03 13.52 5.37
N ILE A 97 3.97 13.30 4.06
CA ILE A 97 4.21 14.33 3.05
C ILE A 97 2.84 14.86 2.61
N SER A 98 2.54 16.11 2.91
CA SER A 98 1.33 16.76 2.40
C SER A 98 1.64 17.50 1.10
N ILE A 99 0.78 17.35 0.09
CA ILE A 99 0.93 18.12 -1.17
C ILE A 99 0.45 19.57 -1.05
N SER A 100 -0.19 19.93 0.06
CA SER A 100 -0.65 21.30 0.31
C SER A 100 -0.53 21.70 1.77
N GLN A 101 -0.41 23.00 2.03
CA GLN A 101 -0.37 23.56 3.39
C GLN A 101 -1.75 23.56 4.07
N ILE A 102 -2.82 23.37 3.30
CA ILE A 102 -4.17 23.28 3.85
C ILE A 102 -4.22 21.99 4.68
N ARG A 103 -4.31 22.14 6.01
CA ARG A 103 -4.38 21.00 6.95
C ARG A 103 -5.43 19.99 6.48
N CYS A 104 -4.94 18.79 6.13
CA CYS A 104 -5.75 17.65 5.68
C CYS A 104 -6.44 16.93 6.84
#